data_AF-A0A7W9Z1W1-F1
#
_entry.id   AF-A0A7W9Z1W1-F1
#
_cell.length_a   1.000
_cell.length_b   1.000
_cell.length_c   1.000
_cell.angle_alpha   90.00
_cell.angle_beta   90.00
_cell.angle_gamma   90.00
#
_symmetry.space_group_name_H-M   'P 1'
#
loop_
_entity.id
_entity.type
_entity.pdbx_description
1 polymer ?
#
loop_
_entity_poly.entity_id
_entity_poly.type
_entity_poly.pdbx_seq_one_letter_code
_entity_poly.pdbx_strand_id
1 'polypeptide(L)' 'MDSRVRPEFAQRIVAIDEAIATRCAHLHIPDRRNEADALIAATAVVHGLVVVTRNTQDFQGTGVILVDPWRS' A
#
# COMPACT_ATOMS: atom_id res chain seq x y z
N MET A 1 -14.01 11.32 -12.51
CA MET A 1 -12.80 10.49 -12.45
C MET A 1 -11.80 10.94 -13.51
N ASP A 2 -12.17 10.90 -14.79
CA ASP A 2 -11.25 11.19 -15.91
C ASP A 2 -10.87 12.66 -16.10
N SER A 3 -11.74 13.60 -15.76
CA SER A 3 -11.49 15.03 -16.01
C SER A 3 -10.72 15.78 -14.91
N ARG A 4 -10.56 15.18 -13.73
CA ARG A 4 -9.96 15.86 -12.56
C ARG A 4 -8.98 14.96 -11.82
N VAL A 5 -9.48 13.86 -11.27
CA VAL A 5 -8.68 12.97 -10.40
C VAL A 5 -7.53 12.30 -11.17
N ARG A 6 -7.80 11.68 -12.32
CA ARG A 6 -6.73 11.00 -13.08
C ARG A 6 -5.63 11.96 -13.55
N PRO A 7 -5.93 13.12 -14.16
CA PRO A 7 -4.91 14.10 -14.53
C PRO A 7 -4.11 14.62 -13.32
N GLU A 8 -4.79 14.94 -12.23
CA GLU A 8 -4.17 15.51 -11.02
C GLU A 8 -3.14 14.56 -10.37
N PHE A 9 -3.33 13.25 -10.49
CA PHE A 9 -2.45 12.25 -9.89
C PHE A 9 -1.56 11.52 -10.91
N ALA A 10 -1.59 11.88 -12.20
CA ALA A 10 -0.92 11.13 -13.27
C ALA A 10 0.58 10.85 -13.01
N GLN A 11 1.30 11.79 -12.39
CA GLN A 11 2.73 11.66 -12.05
C GLN A 11 2.99 11.07 -10.66
N ARG A 12 1.93 10.68 -9.95
CA ARG A 12 1.97 10.12 -8.58
C ARG A 12 1.35 8.72 -8.51
N ILE A 13 1.16 8.08 -9.67
CA ILE A 13 0.73 6.68 -9.76
C ILE A 13 2.00 5.82 -9.75
N VAL A 14 2.12 4.96 -8.73
CA VAL A 14 3.23 4.01 -8.63
C VAL A 14 2.82 2.72 -9.36
N ALA A 15 3.59 2.33 -10.36
CA ALA A 15 3.42 1.04 -11.03
C ALA A 15 4.00 -0.08 -10.16
N ILE A 16 3.39 -1.27 -10.21
CA ILE A 16 3.93 -2.45 -9.54
C ILE A 16 5.09 -2.98 -10.38
N ASP A 17 6.28 -2.99 -9.79
CA ASP A 17 7.48 -3.57 -10.37
C ASP A 17 7.88 -4.88 -9.66
N GLU A 18 9.01 -5.45 -10.05
CA GLU A 18 9.53 -6.69 -9.48
C GLU A 18 9.79 -6.56 -7.97
N ALA A 19 10.37 -5.45 -7.52
CA ALA A 19 10.68 -5.25 -6.10
C ALA A 19 9.41 -5.23 -5.24
N ILE A 20 8.37 -4.55 -5.73
CA ILE A 20 7.05 -4.53 -5.09
C ILE A 20 6.44 -5.94 -5.09
N ALA A 21 6.45 -6.64 -6.23
CA ALA A 21 5.88 -7.97 -6.35
C ALA A 21 6.57 -8.99 -5.41
N THR A 22 7.91 -8.98 -5.35
CA THR A 22 8.69 -9.83 -4.44
C THR A 22 8.41 -9.48 -2.99
N ARG A 23 8.30 -8.20 -2.62
CA ARG A 23 7.94 -7.81 -1.25
C ARG A 23 6.53 -8.27 -0.90
N CYS A 24 5.58 -8.17 -1.83
CA CYS A 24 4.21 -8.66 -1.66
C CYS A 24 4.17 -10.16 -1.39
N ALA A 25 4.92 -10.96 -2.16
CA ALA A 25 5.01 -12.41 -1.96
C ALA A 25 5.46 -12.77 -0.54
N HIS A 26 6.44 -12.06 0.02
CA HIS A 26 6.89 -12.27 1.41
C HIS A 26 5.82 -11.96 2.46
N LEU A 27 4.90 -11.02 2.20
CA LEU A 27 3.84 -10.66 3.13
C LEU A 27 2.77 -11.75 3.27
N HIS A 28 2.74 -12.73 2.37
CA HIS A 28 1.85 -13.89 2.44
C HIS A 28 2.42 -15.07 3.25
N ILE A 29 3.59 -14.90 3.87
CA ILE A 29 4.25 -15.95 4.65
C ILE A 29 4.28 -15.55 6.14
N PRO A 30 3.89 -16.44 7.08
CA PRO A 30 3.41 -17.81 6.85
C PRO A 30 1.97 -17.89 6.34
N ASP A 31 1.16 -16.87 6.62
CA ASP A 31 -0.27 -16.85 6.31
C ASP A 31 -0.59 -15.87 5.19
N ARG A 32 -1.43 -16.33 4.26
CA ARG A 32 -1.83 -15.52 3.11
C ARG A 32 -2.67 -14.32 3.55
N ARG A 33 -2.13 -13.12 3.36
CA ARG A 33 -2.87 -11.84 3.43
C ARG A 33 -3.78 -11.61 2.24
N ASN A 34 -4.69 -10.65 2.37
CA ASN A 34 -5.41 -10.07 1.25
C ASN A 34 -4.41 -9.51 0.21
N GLU A 35 -4.63 -9.83 -1.06
CA GLU A 35 -3.73 -9.44 -2.16
C GLU A 35 -3.60 -7.92 -2.31
N ALA A 36 -4.71 -7.18 -2.26
CA ALA A 36 -4.71 -5.74 -2.47
C ALA A 36 -3.99 -5.02 -1.33
N ASP A 37 -4.26 -5.42 -0.08
CA ASP A 37 -3.59 -4.83 1.08
C ASP A 37 -2.09 -5.16 1.09
N ALA A 38 -1.73 -6.39 0.71
CA ALA A 38 -0.33 -6.80 0.58
C ALA A 38 0.40 -5.99 -0.49
N LEU A 39 -0.21 -5.74 -1.65
CA LEU A 39 0.38 -4.90 -2.71
C LEU A 39 0.53 -3.44 -2.27
N ILE A 40 -0.47 -2.86 -1.60
CA ILE A 40 -0.39 -1.50 -1.06
C ILE A 40 0.73 -1.40 -0.03
N ALA A 41 0.79 -2.35 0.91
CA ALA A 41 1.82 -2.39 1.94
C ALA A 41 3.22 -2.59 1.36
N ALA A 42 3.37 -3.51 0.41
CA ALA A 42 4.64 -3.76 -0.28
C ALA A 42 5.13 -2.51 -1.03
N THR A 43 4.24 -1.85 -1.77
CA THR A 43 4.54 -0.59 -2.46
C THR A 43 5.05 0.46 -1.47
N ALA A 44 4.35 0.64 -0.36
CA ALA A 44 4.74 1.61 0.64
C ALA A 44 6.08 1.28 1.32
N VAL A 45 6.32 0.00 1.65
CA VAL A 45 7.60 -0.43 2.25
C VAL A 45 8.77 -0.24 1.28
N VAL A 46 8.61 -0.63 0.01
CA VAL A 46 9.68 -0.51 -1.01
C VAL A 46 10.06 0.95 -1.26
N HIS A 47 9.07 1.85 -1.29
CA HIS A 47 9.29 3.27 -1.57
C HIS A 47 9.44 4.15 -0.33
N GLY A 48 9.39 3.59 0.89
CA GLY A 48 9.45 4.36 2.14
C GLY A 48 8.27 5.32 2.35
N LEU A 49 7.08 4.94 1.88
CA LEU A 49 5.85 5.74 1.98
C LEU A 49 5.03 5.39 3.23
N VAL A 50 4.09 6.28 3.55
CA VAL A 50 3.09 6.10 4.61
C VAL A 50 1.76 5.69 3.97
N VAL A 51 1.09 4.70 4.56
CA VAL A 51 -0.28 4.33 4.16
C VAL A 51 -1.26 5.08 5.06
N VAL A 52 -2.09 5.91 4.44
CA VAL A 52 -3.19 6.61 5.10
C VAL A 52 -4.46 5.79 4.92
N THR A 53 -5.02 5.25 5.99
CA THR A 53 -6.20 4.37 5.93
C THR A 53 -6.96 4.34 7.26
N ARG A 54 -8.29 4.22 7.20
CA ARG A 54 -9.11 3.88 8.39
C ARG A 54 -8.98 2.41 8.80
N ASN A 55 -8.62 1.53 7.86
CA ASN A 55 -8.54 0.09 8.08
C ASN A 55 -7.14 -0.29 8.58
N THR A 56 -6.70 0.29 9.69
CA THR A 56 -5.33 0.06 10.17
C THR A 56 -5.06 -1.40 10.56
N GLN A 57 -6.10 -2.19 10.82
CA GLN A 57 -6.00 -3.59 11.23
C GLN A 57 -5.42 -4.48 10.12
N ASP A 58 -5.83 -4.26 8.87
CA ASP A 58 -5.43 -5.10 7.71
C ASP A 58 -3.92 -4.98 7.41
N PHE A 59 -3.33 -3.85 7.80
CA PHE A 59 -1.92 -3.53 7.58
C PHE A 59 -1.02 -3.86 8.78
N GLN A 60 -1.58 -4.33 9.91
CA GLN A 60 -0.78 -4.70 11.08
C GLN A 60 0.22 -5.80 10.75
N GLY A 61 1.46 -5.64 11.20
CA GLY A 61 2.54 -6.61 10.98
C GLY A 61 3.12 -6.63 9.56
N THR A 62 2.73 -5.72 8.67
CA THR A 62 3.32 -5.62 7.31
C THR A 62 4.66 -4.85 7.29
N GLY A 63 4.92 -4.07 8.34
CA GLY A 63 6.09 -3.19 8.45
C GLY A 63 5.90 -1.79 7.84
N VAL A 64 4.70 -1.48 7.36
CA VAL A 64 4.36 -0.14 6.82
C VAL A 64 4.07 0.86 7.94
N ILE A 65 4.36 2.13 7.70
CA ILE A 65 3.95 3.24 8.57
C ILE A 65 2.48 3.58 8.27
N LEU A 66 1.65 3.68 9.30
CA LEU A 66 0.21 3.91 9.18
C LEU A 66 -0.21 5.24 9.79
N VAL A 67 -1.14 5.92 9.10
CA VAL A 67 -1.88 7.07 9.62
C VAL A 67 -3.37 6.80 9.45
N ASP A 68 -4.12 6.87 10.55
CA ASP A 68 -5.59 6.82 10.54
C ASP A 68 -6.13 8.26 10.53
N PRO A 69 -6.66 8.75 9.39
CA PRO A 69 -7.06 10.14 9.28
C PRO A 69 -8.38 10.44 10.02
N TRP A 70 -9.02 9.45 10.65
CA TRP A 70 -10.20 9.66 11.50
C TRP A 70 -9.88 9.71 13.00
N ARG A 71 -8.63 9.54 13.41
CA ARG A 71 -8.21 9.64 14.82
C ARG A 71 -7.78 11.05 15.24
N SER A 72 -8.25 12.07 14.52
CA SER A 72 -8.05 13.49 14.83
C SER A 72 -9.26 14.08 15.57
#